data_AF-A0A3M7N8B2-F1
#
_entry.id   AF-A0A3M7N8B2-F1
#
_cell.length_a   1.000
_cell.length_b   1.000
_cell.length_c   1.000
_cell.angle_alpha   90.00
_cell.angle_beta   90.00
_cell.angle_gamma   90.00
#
_symmetry.space_group_name_H-M   'P 1'
#
loop_
_entity.id
_entity.type
_entity.pdbx_description
1 polymer ?
#
loop_
_entity_poly.entity_id
_entity_poly.type
_entity_poly.pdbx_seq_one_letter_code
_entity_poly.pdbx_strand_id
1 'polypeptide(L)'
;MMASDNLTNLAFEFVNPATQTPLFTVEWMTCAYPVSDLYASTPRYLYYTLLVLVFLTQWHSWLANVFLGVVATYAGTAAIEAFILISNMPHLAVPQPVSIPYIDPASVLGNTTLNSIPNLITNLTLIEVQPAALEFDVDAVLAITVTGYLMMLPMHCWSSAVRANRARHFLILLWNTLMFVGMLCSIIMWPSLFNSGLQYRFCYPAILDSDYVTSDGHYTDEFSQFDGTWNDTIWGIFLNFTRAANLNQNCFYPCFNTTQIMRRPNSLVADLQSNKSPRLSSQILDAGIAEPTTNIWREADLAVGMYTALIITTVIMLFLLLFVLTPLRKITRVPIAKPKELLWSARKELLHAMWRDFSHEYEVKAKLKAAAEAKGLI
;
A
#
# COMPACT_ATOMS: atom_id res chain seq x y z
N MET A 1 -36.83 -9.34 31.87
CA MET A 1 -35.86 -10.15 32.63
C MET A 1 -34.49 -9.63 32.26
N MET A 2 -33.96 -8.72 33.08
CA MET A 2 -32.60 -8.20 32.96
C MET A 2 -31.68 -9.22 33.60
N ALA A 3 -30.81 -9.85 32.81
CA ALA A 3 -29.69 -10.59 33.33
C ALA A 3 -28.63 -9.55 33.72
N SER A 4 -28.37 -9.47 35.02
CA SER A 4 -27.30 -8.70 35.61
C SER A 4 -25.96 -9.28 35.18
N ASP A 5 -25.26 -8.55 34.30
CA ASP A 5 -23.86 -8.80 34.00
C ASP A 5 -23.04 -8.62 35.29
N ASN A 6 -22.58 -9.74 35.85
CA ASN A 6 -21.53 -9.76 36.85
C ASN A 6 -20.23 -9.31 36.18
N LEU A 7 -20.06 -7.98 36.11
CA LEU A 7 -18.78 -7.34 35.86
C LEU A 7 -17.92 -7.49 37.12
N THR A 8 -17.56 -8.74 37.46
CA THR A 8 -16.44 -8.97 38.35
C THR A 8 -15.21 -8.57 37.57
N ASN A 9 -14.61 -7.45 37.97
CA ASN A 9 -13.24 -7.09 37.64
C ASN A 9 -12.40 -8.38 37.59
N LEU A 10 -12.02 -8.82 36.39
CA LEU A 10 -10.84 -9.64 36.21
C LEU A 10 -9.68 -8.70 36.55
N ALA A 11 -9.46 -8.47 37.85
CA ALA A 11 -8.21 -7.96 38.32
C ALA A 11 -7.17 -8.95 37.77
N PHE A 12 -6.34 -8.49 36.85
CA PHE A 12 -5.21 -9.25 36.34
C PHE A 12 -4.44 -9.78 37.56
N GLU A 13 -4.55 -11.08 37.84
CA GLU A 13 -3.77 -11.72 38.88
C GLU A 13 -2.36 -11.91 38.30
N PHE A 14 -1.58 -10.83 38.33
CA PHE A 14 -0.20 -10.84 37.89
C PHE A 14 0.60 -11.78 38.80
N VAL A 15 1.04 -12.90 38.24
CA VAL A 15 1.83 -13.92 38.92
C VAL A 15 3.20 -13.34 39.30
N ASN A 16 3.70 -13.68 40.49
CA ASN A 16 4.99 -13.18 40.96
C ASN A 16 6.12 -13.62 40.00
N PRO A 17 6.91 -12.68 39.44
CA PRO A 17 7.97 -12.98 38.48
C PRO A 17 9.04 -13.94 39.02
N ALA A 18 9.21 -14.03 40.34
CA ALA A 18 10.15 -14.96 40.98
C ALA A 18 9.72 -16.44 40.92
N THR A 19 8.45 -16.71 40.60
CA THR A 19 7.87 -18.07 40.61
C THR A 19 7.49 -18.58 39.22
N GLN A 20 7.65 -17.75 38.18
CA GLN A 20 7.19 -18.05 36.83
C GLN A 20 8.37 -18.41 35.92
N THR A 21 8.30 -19.58 35.29
CA THR A 21 9.28 -20.05 34.30
C THR A 21 8.54 -20.53 33.03
N PRO A 22 8.82 -19.94 31.85
CA PRO A 22 9.65 -18.77 31.59
C PRO A 22 9.05 -17.48 32.16
N LEU A 23 9.89 -16.48 32.46
CA LEU A 23 9.44 -15.19 33.00
C LEU A 23 8.43 -14.49 32.09
N PHE A 24 8.73 -14.50 30.78
CA PHE A 24 7.85 -14.02 29.72
C PHE A 24 8.02 -14.91 28.49
N THR A 25 7.02 -14.90 27.62
CA THR A 25 7.04 -15.53 26.31
C THR A 25 7.13 -14.48 25.23
N VAL A 26 7.62 -14.91 24.05
CA VAL A 26 7.71 -14.04 22.89
C VAL A 26 6.92 -14.65 21.76
N GLU A 27 6.09 -13.82 21.16
CA GLU A 27 5.20 -14.19 20.09
C GLU A 27 5.41 -13.21 18.95
N TRP A 28 5.47 -13.72 17.74
CA TRP A 28 5.51 -12.83 16.59
C TRP A 28 4.10 -12.34 16.26
N MET A 29 4.03 -11.14 15.73
CA MET A 29 2.78 -10.46 15.37
C MET A 29 3.01 -9.52 14.19
N THR A 30 1.94 -8.92 13.68
CA THR A 30 2.04 -7.77 12.78
C THR A 30 1.43 -6.55 13.41
N CYS A 31 2.18 -5.45 13.35
CA CYS A 31 1.65 -4.13 13.68
C CYS A 31 1.36 -3.37 12.40
N ALA A 32 0.12 -2.95 12.23
CA ALA A 32 -0.29 -2.24 11.04
C ALA A 32 -1.34 -1.19 11.37
N TYR A 33 -1.29 -0.08 10.64
CA TYR A 33 -2.44 0.79 10.51
C TYR A 33 -3.43 0.14 9.55
N PRO A 34 -4.66 -0.13 9.99
CA PRO A 34 -5.69 -0.69 9.13
C PRO A 34 -6.00 0.31 8.01
N VAL A 35 -6.48 -0.21 6.87
CA VAL A 35 -6.87 0.64 5.74
C VAL A 35 -7.83 1.72 6.23
N SER A 36 -7.51 2.99 5.97
CA SER A 36 -8.33 4.13 6.35
C SER A 36 -9.75 3.98 5.81
N ASP A 37 -10.74 4.52 6.54
CA ASP A 37 -12.14 4.51 6.09
C ASP A 37 -12.31 5.13 4.69
N LEU A 38 -11.46 6.09 4.32
CA LEU A 38 -11.42 6.71 3.00
C LEU A 38 -11.09 5.71 1.87
N TYR A 39 -10.31 4.68 2.17
CA TYR A 39 -9.90 3.62 1.26
C TYR A 39 -10.44 2.25 1.67
N ALA A 40 -11.43 2.22 2.56
CA ALA A 40 -12.09 0.99 2.94
C ALA A 40 -12.67 0.26 1.71
N SER A 41 -13.11 -0.97 1.92
CA SER A 41 -13.67 -1.80 0.85
C SER A 41 -14.83 -1.10 0.11
N THR A 42 -15.73 -0.45 0.85
CA THR A 42 -16.91 0.24 0.30
C THR A 42 -16.58 1.34 -0.72
N PRO A 43 -15.78 2.38 -0.40
CA PRO A 43 -15.43 3.42 -1.37
C PRO A 43 -14.63 2.86 -2.55
N ARG A 44 -13.79 1.84 -2.35
CA ARG A 44 -13.08 1.17 -3.45
C ARG A 44 -14.03 0.45 -4.40
N TYR A 45 -14.99 -0.32 -3.88
CA TYR A 45 -16.00 -0.96 -4.72
C TYR A 45 -16.86 0.06 -5.47
N LEU A 46 -17.22 1.17 -4.82
CA LEU A 46 -17.93 2.26 -5.45
C LEU A 46 -17.10 2.88 -6.58
N TYR A 47 -15.81 3.15 -6.35
CA TYR A 47 -14.88 3.66 -7.37
C TYR A 47 -14.82 2.73 -8.60
N TYR A 48 -14.61 1.42 -8.39
CA TYR A 48 -14.56 0.47 -9.50
C TYR A 48 -15.91 0.31 -10.21
N THR A 49 -17.02 0.35 -9.46
CA THR A 49 -18.37 0.29 -10.03
C THR A 49 -18.65 1.52 -10.88
N LEU A 50 -18.28 2.72 -10.41
CA LEU A 50 -18.41 3.94 -11.18
C LEU A 50 -17.54 3.91 -12.44
N LEU A 51 -16.32 3.37 -12.37
CA LEU A 51 -15.49 3.17 -13.56
C LEU A 51 -16.19 2.30 -14.61
N VAL A 52 -16.81 1.19 -14.20
CA VAL A 52 -17.60 0.33 -15.10
C VAL A 52 -18.80 1.08 -15.65
N LEU A 53 -19.52 1.83 -14.81
CA LEU A 53 -20.67 2.62 -15.24
C LEU A 53 -20.28 3.69 -16.27
N VAL A 54 -19.10 4.33 -16.16
CA VAL A 54 -18.61 5.27 -17.18
C VAL A 54 -18.53 4.59 -18.56
N PHE A 55 -18.12 3.32 -18.63
CA PHE A 55 -18.09 2.56 -19.89
C PHE A 55 -19.49 2.16 -20.38
N LEU A 56 -20.39 1.78 -19.47
CA LEU A 56 -21.75 1.38 -19.84
C LEU A 56 -22.62 2.57 -20.27
N THR A 57 -22.46 3.72 -19.63
CA THR A 57 -23.27 4.92 -19.88
C THR A 57 -22.69 5.84 -20.96
N GLN A 58 -21.78 5.35 -21.81
CA GLN A 58 -21.18 6.14 -22.88
C GLN A 58 -22.21 6.76 -23.84
N TRP A 59 -23.40 6.17 -23.96
CA TRP A 59 -24.51 6.66 -24.75
C TRP A 59 -25.15 7.93 -24.16
N HIS A 60 -25.04 8.12 -22.85
CA HIS A 60 -25.53 9.28 -22.12
C HIS A 60 -24.34 10.13 -21.64
N SER A 61 -23.84 10.98 -22.53
CA SER A 61 -22.63 11.78 -22.30
C SER A 61 -22.67 12.62 -21.03
N TRP A 62 -23.82 13.16 -20.65
CA TRP A 62 -23.98 13.91 -19.39
C TRP A 62 -23.71 13.03 -18.16
N LEU A 63 -24.30 11.84 -18.12
CA LEU A 63 -24.17 10.91 -17.00
C LEU A 63 -22.74 10.35 -16.90
N ALA A 64 -22.14 10.00 -18.04
CA ALA A 64 -20.74 9.55 -18.09
C ALA A 64 -19.76 10.62 -17.58
N ASN A 65 -20.00 11.91 -17.88
CA ASN A 65 -19.16 13.00 -17.38
C ASN A 65 -19.26 13.18 -15.86
N VAL A 66 -20.45 12.98 -15.27
CA VAL A 66 -20.62 13.06 -13.80
C VAL A 66 -19.86 11.94 -13.11
N PHE A 67 -20.02 10.68 -13.57
CA PHE A 67 -19.29 9.55 -13.01
C PHE A 67 -17.78 9.68 -13.19
N LEU A 68 -17.34 10.13 -14.36
CA LEU A 68 -15.93 10.40 -14.62
C LEU A 68 -15.38 11.48 -13.67
N GLY A 69 -16.15 12.53 -13.36
CA GLY A 69 -15.77 13.54 -12.39
C GLY A 69 -15.58 12.98 -10.96
N VAL A 70 -16.50 12.13 -10.50
CA VAL A 70 -16.39 11.48 -9.18
C VAL A 70 -15.19 10.54 -9.11
N VAL A 71 -14.99 9.72 -10.15
CA VAL A 71 -13.83 8.83 -10.27
C VAL A 71 -12.52 9.64 -10.31
N ALA A 72 -12.48 10.74 -11.08
CA ALA A 72 -11.30 11.59 -11.18
C ALA A 72 -10.97 12.27 -9.85
N THR A 73 -11.96 12.75 -9.11
CA THR A 73 -11.72 13.40 -7.82
C THR A 73 -11.19 12.40 -6.79
N TYR A 74 -11.78 11.21 -6.69
CA TYR A 74 -11.29 10.16 -5.77
C TYR A 74 -9.89 9.65 -6.13
N ALA A 75 -9.59 9.45 -7.42
CA ALA A 75 -8.26 9.06 -7.84
C ALA A 75 -7.23 10.19 -7.65
N GLY A 76 -7.65 11.45 -7.82
CA GLY A 76 -6.81 12.62 -7.56
C GLY A 76 -6.47 12.80 -6.08
N THR A 77 -7.42 12.55 -5.16
CA THR A 77 -7.14 12.56 -3.72
C THR A 77 -6.15 11.47 -3.33
N ALA A 78 -6.30 10.27 -3.88
CA ALA A 78 -5.34 9.17 -3.67
C ALA A 78 -3.93 9.53 -4.16
N ALA A 79 -3.81 10.19 -5.33
CA ALA A 79 -2.52 10.63 -5.84
C ALA A 79 -1.85 11.68 -4.93
N ILE A 80 -2.63 12.61 -4.37
CA ILE A 80 -2.12 13.60 -3.40
C ILE A 80 -1.67 12.90 -2.12
N GLU A 81 -2.42 11.91 -1.64
CA GLU A 81 -2.04 11.15 -0.46
C GLU A 81 -0.73 10.39 -0.64
N ALA A 82 -0.50 9.80 -1.82
CA ALA A 82 0.78 9.20 -2.17
C ALA A 82 1.95 10.19 -2.05
N PHE A 83 1.75 11.46 -2.39
CA PHE A 83 2.77 12.51 -2.20
C PHE A 83 3.05 12.81 -0.74
N ILE A 84 2.01 12.83 0.09
CA ILE A 84 2.16 13.12 1.51
C ILE A 84 2.90 11.95 2.17
N LEU A 85 2.51 10.71 1.88
CA LEU A 85 3.13 9.53 2.47
C LEU A 85 4.62 9.39 2.08
N ILE A 86 5.00 9.66 0.82
CA ILE A 86 6.41 9.56 0.42
C ILE A 86 7.26 10.69 1.02
N SER A 87 6.65 11.86 1.26
CA SER A 87 7.35 13.00 1.85
C SER A 87 7.82 12.75 3.28
N ASN A 88 7.15 11.87 4.00
CA ASN A 88 7.50 11.45 5.35
C ASN A 88 7.54 9.92 5.43
N MET A 89 8.48 9.33 4.68
CA MET A 89 8.70 7.89 4.70
C MET A 89 9.02 7.43 6.14
N PRO A 90 8.39 6.36 6.64
CA PRO A 90 8.63 5.88 8.00
C PRO A 90 10.12 5.61 8.24
N HIS A 91 10.68 6.25 9.27
CA HIS A 91 12.05 5.98 9.68
C HIS A 91 12.10 4.64 10.42
N LEU A 92 12.66 3.62 9.77
CA LEU A 92 12.88 2.33 10.43
C LEU A 92 13.96 2.48 11.51
N ALA A 93 13.64 2.04 12.72
CA ALA A 93 14.63 1.99 13.80
C ALA A 93 15.75 1.00 13.45
N VAL A 94 16.93 1.17 14.03
CA VAL A 94 18.02 0.19 13.88
C VAL A 94 17.62 -1.07 14.66
N PRO A 95 17.70 -2.28 14.07
CA PRO A 95 17.45 -3.53 14.79
C PRO A 95 18.36 -3.64 16.01
N GLN A 96 17.80 -4.00 17.17
CA GLN A 96 18.58 -4.23 18.39
C GLN A 96 18.39 -5.66 18.90
N PRO A 97 19.47 -6.34 19.30
CA PRO A 97 19.38 -7.69 19.84
C PRO A 97 18.80 -7.65 21.26
N VAL A 98 17.84 -8.54 21.53
CA VAL A 98 17.18 -8.72 22.82
C VAL A 98 17.29 -10.17 23.25
N SER A 99 17.73 -10.39 24.48
CA SER A 99 17.80 -11.73 25.07
C SER A 99 16.44 -12.19 25.55
N ILE A 100 16.08 -13.44 25.25
CA ILE A 100 14.77 -14.03 25.56
C ILE A 100 14.92 -15.34 26.33
N PRO A 101 13.94 -15.70 27.20
CA PRO A 101 13.93 -17.00 27.87
C PRO A 101 13.92 -18.14 26.86
N TYR A 102 14.83 -19.09 27.04
CA TYR A 102 14.88 -20.28 26.19
C TYR A 102 13.67 -21.18 26.44
N ILE A 103 12.95 -21.52 25.38
CA ILE A 103 11.85 -22.48 25.40
C ILE A 103 12.22 -23.64 24.48
N ASP A 104 12.40 -24.82 25.09
CA ASP A 104 12.64 -26.07 24.37
C ASP A 104 11.36 -26.47 23.60
N PRO A 105 11.41 -26.69 22.27
CA PRO A 105 10.27 -27.17 21.49
C PRO A 105 9.62 -28.44 22.08
N ALA A 106 10.40 -29.33 22.71
CA ALA A 106 9.86 -30.53 23.33
C ALA A 106 9.00 -30.23 24.57
N SER A 107 9.29 -29.13 25.27
CA SER A 107 8.55 -28.70 26.46
C SER A 107 7.15 -28.15 26.14
N VAL A 108 6.93 -27.69 24.91
CA VAL A 108 5.64 -27.14 24.46
C VAL A 108 4.59 -28.25 24.34
N LEU A 109 4.97 -29.42 23.80
CA LEU A 109 4.04 -30.53 23.57
C LEU A 109 3.44 -31.09 24.88
N GLY A 110 4.16 -30.98 25.99
CA GLY A 110 3.74 -31.42 27.31
C GLY A 110 3.08 -30.35 28.18
N ASN A 111 3.06 -29.09 27.75
CA ASN A 111 2.55 -27.97 28.53
C ASN A 111 1.34 -27.32 27.84
N THR A 112 0.16 -27.47 28.44
CA THR A 112 -1.10 -26.94 27.89
C THR A 112 -1.11 -25.42 27.78
N THR A 113 -0.40 -24.70 28.65
CA THR A 113 -0.34 -23.22 28.57
C THR A 113 0.50 -22.79 27.38
N LEU A 114 1.74 -23.29 27.27
CA LEU A 114 2.62 -22.97 26.14
C LEU A 114 2.05 -23.42 24.79
N ASN A 115 1.38 -24.57 24.74
CA ASN A 115 0.76 -25.06 23.51
C ASN A 115 -0.47 -24.23 23.07
N SER A 116 -1.09 -23.48 24.00
CA SER A 116 -2.20 -22.59 23.68
C SER A 116 -1.75 -21.21 23.15
N ILE A 117 -0.47 -20.88 23.29
CA ILE A 117 0.08 -19.60 22.87
C ILE A 117 0.26 -19.60 21.33
N PRO A 118 -0.44 -18.73 20.58
CA PRO A 118 -0.24 -18.61 19.15
C PRO A 118 1.14 -18.02 18.85
N ASN A 119 1.75 -18.43 17.73
CA ASN A 119 2.96 -17.79 17.20
C ASN A 119 4.16 -17.75 18.18
N LEU A 120 4.21 -18.70 19.12
CA LEU A 120 5.25 -18.79 20.14
C LEU A 120 6.62 -19.05 19.51
N ILE A 121 7.62 -18.26 19.92
CA ILE A 121 9.01 -18.46 19.53
C ILE A 121 9.64 -19.52 20.42
N THR A 122 10.28 -20.51 19.80
CA THR A 122 10.98 -21.60 20.48
C THR A 122 12.39 -21.76 19.91
N ASN A 123 13.26 -22.46 20.65
CA ASN A 123 14.64 -22.77 20.24
C ASN A 123 15.55 -21.55 19.95
N LEU A 124 15.20 -20.37 20.47
CA LEU A 124 16.00 -19.15 20.35
C LEU A 124 16.21 -18.51 21.73
N THR A 125 17.36 -17.86 21.90
CA THR A 125 17.71 -17.09 23.12
C THR A 125 17.96 -15.61 22.83
N LEU A 126 18.00 -15.24 21.55
CA LEU A 126 18.27 -13.89 21.09
C LEU A 126 17.38 -13.61 19.87
N ILE A 127 16.73 -12.44 19.85
CA ILE A 127 15.94 -11.95 18.72
C ILE A 127 16.30 -10.51 18.41
N GLU A 128 16.12 -10.08 17.18
CA GLU A 128 16.32 -8.69 16.78
C GLU A 128 14.99 -7.94 16.81
N VAL A 129 14.84 -7.01 17.75
CA VAL A 129 13.65 -6.17 17.86
C VAL A 129 13.87 -4.92 17.02
N GLN A 130 13.00 -4.73 16.02
CA GLN A 130 12.94 -3.53 15.20
C GLN A 130 11.51 -3.01 15.18
N PRO A 131 11.17 -2.00 16.01
CA PRO A 131 9.84 -1.41 16.01
C PRO A 131 9.50 -0.82 14.64
N ALA A 132 8.43 -1.32 14.04
CA ALA A 132 7.86 -0.78 12.81
C ALA A 132 6.34 -0.96 12.80
N ALA A 133 5.68 -0.15 11.98
CA ALA A 133 4.27 -0.29 11.68
C ALA A 133 4.08 -0.30 10.16
N LEU A 134 3.25 -1.23 9.68
CA LEU A 134 2.85 -1.31 8.28
C LEU A 134 1.74 -0.31 7.99
N GLU A 135 1.78 0.30 6.79
CA GLU A 135 0.74 1.22 6.33
C GLU A 135 -0.05 0.61 5.16
N PHE A 136 -1.22 0.05 5.44
CA PHE A 136 -2.02 -0.61 4.41
C PHE A 136 -2.70 0.34 3.42
N ASP A 137 -2.72 1.65 3.69
CA ASP A 137 -3.18 2.63 2.70
C ASP A 137 -2.26 2.69 1.48
N VAL A 138 -0.98 2.35 1.61
CA VAL A 138 -0.04 2.31 0.48
C VAL A 138 -0.52 1.37 -0.62
N ASP A 139 -1.04 0.21 -0.26
CA ASP A 139 -1.54 -0.80 -1.20
C ASP A 139 -2.85 -0.35 -1.87
N ALA A 140 -3.75 0.25 -1.08
CA ALA A 140 -5.02 0.76 -1.59
C ALA A 140 -4.83 1.97 -2.53
N VAL A 141 -3.97 2.91 -2.16
CA VAL A 141 -3.61 4.08 -2.96
C VAL A 141 -2.87 3.67 -4.23
N LEU A 142 -1.98 2.67 -4.17
CA LEU A 142 -1.34 2.10 -5.37
C LEU A 142 -2.40 1.56 -6.35
N ALA A 143 -3.35 0.75 -5.87
CA ALA A 143 -4.40 0.20 -6.73
C ALA A 143 -5.24 1.31 -7.41
N ILE A 144 -5.61 2.35 -6.68
CA ILE A 144 -6.40 3.48 -7.21
C ILE A 144 -5.58 4.31 -8.21
N THR A 145 -4.34 4.66 -7.87
CA THR A 145 -3.50 5.51 -8.73
C THR A 145 -3.16 4.83 -10.05
N VAL A 146 -2.85 3.53 -10.01
CA VAL A 146 -2.59 2.71 -11.20
C VAL A 146 -3.82 2.63 -12.10
N THR A 147 -4.98 2.30 -11.52
CA THR A 147 -6.23 2.20 -12.30
C THR A 147 -6.70 3.56 -12.85
N GLY A 148 -6.54 4.64 -12.09
CA GLY A 148 -6.86 5.99 -12.55
C GLY A 148 -5.93 6.49 -13.67
N TYR A 149 -4.63 6.14 -13.59
CA TYR A 149 -3.68 6.38 -14.68
C TYR A 149 -4.06 5.59 -15.95
N LEU A 150 -4.47 4.33 -15.77
CA LEU A 150 -4.86 3.42 -16.85
C LEU A 150 -6.14 3.79 -17.59
N MET A 151 -7.15 4.26 -16.88
CA MET A 151 -8.50 4.39 -17.45
C MET A 151 -8.78 5.76 -18.06
N MET A 152 -8.19 6.83 -17.51
CA MET A 152 -8.58 8.20 -17.88
C MET A 152 -8.05 8.65 -19.23
N LEU A 153 -6.82 8.27 -19.62
CA LEU A 153 -6.24 8.70 -20.89
C LEU A 153 -7.03 8.13 -22.10
N PRO A 154 -7.37 6.82 -22.14
CA PRO A 154 -8.25 6.26 -23.17
C PRO A 154 -9.63 6.91 -23.19
N MET A 155 -10.24 7.15 -22.03
CA MET A 155 -11.56 7.80 -21.93
C MET A 155 -11.54 9.23 -22.47
N HIS A 156 -10.51 10.01 -22.15
CA HIS A 156 -10.34 11.36 -22.67
C HIS A 156 -10.15 11.36 -24.20
N CYS A 157 -9.36 10.43 -24.74
CA CYS A 157 -9.20 10.24 -26.19
C CYS A 157 -10.50 9.85 -26.90
N TRP A 158 -11.37 9.08 -26.24
CA TRP A 158 -12.65 8.64 -26.82
C TRP A 158 -13.71 9.75 -26.83
N SER A 159 -13.65 10.69 -25.89
CA SER A 159 -14.62 11.79 -25.84
C SER A 159 -14.43 12.77 -27.00
N SER A 160 -15.43 12.87 -27.88
CA SER A 160 -15.40 13.75 -29.07
C SER A 160 -15.16 15.23 -28.73
N ALA A 161 -15.45 15.62 -27.49
CA ALA A 161 -15.39 16.98 -26.98
C ALA A 161 -13.97 17.48 -26.64
N VAL A 162 -12.93 16.61 -26.59
CA VAL A 162 -11.54 17.03 -26.25
C VAL A 162 -10.88 17.86 -27.36
N ARG A 163 -11.33 17.73 -28.61
CA ARG A 163 -10.60 18.20 -29.80
C ARG A 163 -10.73 19.70 -30.12
N ALA A 164 -11.42 20.51 -29.34
CA ALA A 164 -11.65 21.92 -29.69
C ALA A 164 -10.74 22.93 -28.97
N ASN A 165 -10.38 22.71 -27.69
CA ASN A 165 -9.86 23.78 -26.84
C ASN A 165 -8.46 23.50 -26.25
N ARG A 166 -7.55 24.48 -26.35
CA ARG A 166 -6.16 24.40 -25.82
C ARG A 166 -6.14 24.15 -24.32
N ALA A 167 -7.06 24.77 -23.57
CA ALA A 167 -7.20 24.58 -22.12
C ALA A 167 -7.48 23.12 -21.71
N ARG A 168 -8.24 22.37 -22.53
CA ARG A 168 -8.56 20.97 -22.25
C ARG A 168 -7.35 20.04 -22.42
N HIS A 169 -6.40 20.41 -23.27
CA HIS A 169 -5.14 19.67 -23.42
C HIS A 169 -4.25 19.86 -22.19
N PHE A 170 -4.21 21.08 -21.63
CA PHE A 170 -3.53 21.32 -20.36
C PHE A 170 -4.14 20.52 -19.21
N LEU A 171 -5.47 20.38 -19.14
CA LEU A 171 -6.12 19.55 -18.13
C LEU A 171 -5.75 18.06 -18.27
N ILE A 172 -5.72 17.54 -19.50
CA ILE A 172 -5.31 16.15 -19.76
C ILE A 172 -3.84 15.94 -19.37
N LEU A 173 -2.96 16.87 -19.72
CA LEU A 173 -1.55 16.83 -19.33
C LEU A 173 -1.40 16.85 -17.80
N LEU A 174 -2.04 17.79 -17.13
CA LEU A 174 -1.98 17.94 -15.68
C LEU A 174 -2.47 16.69 -14.97
N TRP A 175 -3.60 16.13 -15.43
CA TRP A 175 -4.12 14.87 -14.92
C TRP A 175 -3.13 13.71 -15.10
N ASN A 176 -2.57 13.54 -16.30
CA ASN A 176 -1.61 12.46 -16.56
C ASN A 176 -0.34 12.61 -15.72
N THR A 177 0.17 13.83 -15.57
CA THR A 177 1.31 14.10 -14.70
C THR A 177 0.95 13.79 -13.25
N LEU A 178 -0.19 14.27 -12.75
CA LEU A 178 -0.64 14.02 -11.38
C LEU A 178 -0.72 12.52 -11.07
N MET A 179 -1.40 11.75 -11.92
CA MET A 179 -1.57 10.31 -11.73
C MET A 179 -0.26 9.54 -11.91
N PHE A 180 0.60 9.94 -12.86
CA PHE A 180 1.91 9.32 -13.06
C PHE A 180 2.83 9.50 -11.85
N VAL A 181 2.93 10.74 -11.35
CA VAL A 181 3.75 11.01 -10.17
C VAL A 181 3.14 10.29 -8.95
N GLY A 182 1.81 10.31 -8.78
CA GLY A 182 1.14 9.63 -7.66
C GLY A 182 1.41 8.12 -7.67
N MET A 183 1.28 7.48 -8.83
CA MET A 183 1.63 6.08 -9.03
C MET A 183 3.12 5.82 -8.73
N LEU A 184 4.03 6.67 -9.19
CA LEU A 184 5.47 6.53 -8.92
C LEU A 184 5.75 6.60 -7.41
N CYS A 185 5.12 7.52 -6.69
CA CYS A 185 5.25 7.65 -5.24
C CYS A 185 4.76 6.38 -4.52
N SER A 186 3.58 5.87 -4.88
CA SER A 186 3.05 4.63 -4.30
C SER A 186 3.94 3.42 -4.60
N ILE A 187 4.49 3.30 -5.81
CA ILE A 187 5.39 2.19 -6.19
C ILE A 187 6.70 2.25 -5.39
N ILE A 188 7.27 3.45 -5.20
CA ILE A 188 8.51 3.62 -4.42
C ILE A 188 8.28 3.23 -2.95
N MET A 189 7.11 3.52 -2.40
CA MET A 189 6.76 3.14 -1.04
C MET A 189 6.33 1.69 -0.89
N TRP A 190 5.78 1.05 -1.91
CA TRP A 190 5.24 -0.30 -1.81
C TRP A 190 6.20 -1.35 -1.22
N PRO A 191 7.52 -1.34 -1.51
CA PRO A 191 8.50 -2.21 -0.84
C PRO A 191 8.54 -2.05 0.69
N SER A 192 8.16 -0.91 1.25
CA SER A 192 8.12 -0.71 2.71
C SER A 192 7.12 -1.64 3.41
N LEU A 193 6.13 -2.17 2.69
CA LEU A 193 5.20 -3.19 3.20
C LEU A 193 5.86 -4.56 3.42
N PHE A 194 7.02 -4.79 2.81
CA PHE A 194 7.74 -6.08 2.84
C PHE A 194 9.09 -5.99 3.54
N ASN A 195 9.66 -4.77 3.65
CA ASN A 195 11.00 -4.56 4.22
C ASN A 195 10.99 -4.19 5.71
N SER A 196 9.81 -4.11 6.35
CA SER A 196 9.74 -3.95 7.81
C SER A 196 10.10 -5.28 8.48
N GLY A 197 11.08 -5.33 9.39
CA GLY A 197 11.43 -6.57 10.10
C GLY A 197 10.25 -7.18 10.86
N LEU A 198 10.41 -8.45 11.29
CA LEU A 198 9.43 -9.14 12.12
C LEU A 198 9.12 -8.33 13.39
N GLN A 199 7.83 -8.20 13.69
CA GLN A 199 7.38 -7.56 14.92
C GLN A 199 7.08 -8.61 15.98
N TYR A 200 7.35 -8.28 17.24
CA TYR A 200 7.21 -9.18 18.37
C TYR A 200 6.39 -8.54 19.47
N ARG A 201 5.61 -9.36 20.17
CA ARG A 201 5.02 -9.01 21.46
C ARG A 201 5.62 -9.88 22.55
N PHE A 202 5.70 -9.32 23.74
CA PHE A 202 6.24 -9.98 24.93
C PHE A 202 5.11 -10.10 25.95
N CYS A 203 4.85 -11.28 26.49
CA CYS A 203 3.67 -11.53 27.32
C CYS A 203 4.01 -12.40 28.53
N TYR A 204 3.21 -12.34 29.59
CA TYR A 204 3.30 -13.36 30.64
C TYR A 204 2.59 -14.66 30.17
N PRO A 205 3.22 -15.84 30.26
CA PRO A 205 2.65 -17.10 29.76
C PRO A 205 1.41 -17.61 30.50
N ALA A 206 1.09 -17.05 31.67
CA ALA A 206 -0.02 -17.53 32.49
C ALA A 206 -1.39 -17.06 31.99
N ILE A 207 -1.44 -15.98 31.21
CA ILE A 207 -2.68 -15.32 30.77
C ILE A 207 -2.59 -15.11 29.26
N LEU A 208 -3.56 -15.63 28.52
CA LEU A 208 -3.66 -15.35 27.08
C LEU A 208 -4.33 -13.99 26.90
N ASP A 209 -3.70 -13.14 26.10
CA ASP A 209 -4.29 -11.87 25.67
C ASP A 209 -5.09 -12.05 24.38
N SER A 210 -5.82 -11.01 23.96
CA SER A 210 -6.56 -10.98 22.71
C SER A 210 -5.64 -11.18 21.50
N ASP A 211 -6.18 -11.82 20.46
CA ASP A 211 -5.53 -11.96 19.15
C ASP A 211 -5.38 -10.62 18.42
N TYR A 212 -6.22 -9.65 18.80
CA TYR A 212 -6.33 -8.33 18.19
C TYR A 212 -6.35 -7.26 19.27
N VAL A 213 -5.43 -6.31 19.17
CA VAL A 213 -5.23 -5.26 20.16
C VAL A 213 -4.94 -3.93 19.49
N THR A 214 -5.60 -2.87 19.94
CA THR A 214 -5.35 -1.49 19.50
C THR A 214 -4.48 -0.74 20.51
N SER A 215 -3.59 0.12 20.01
CA SER A 215 -2.84 1.06 20.84
C SER A 215 -3.78 2.06 21.53
N ASP A 216 -3.46 2.42 22.77
CA ASP A 216 -4.16 3.47 23.52
C ASP A 216 -3.67 4.89 23.14
N GLY A 217 -2.60 4.97 22.34
CA GLY A 217 -2.00 6.22 21.90
C GLY A 217 -1.28 7.00 23.00
N HIS A 218 -1.08 6.43 24.19
CA HIS A 218 -0.53 7.13 25.35
C HIS A 218 1.01 6.98 25.49
N TYR A 219 1.68 6.40 24.50
CA TYR A 219 3.13 6.15 24.56
C TYR A 219 4.01 7.42 24.50
N THR A 220 3.46 8.59 24.16
CA THR A 220 4.26 9.80 23.88
C THR A 220 4.60 10.68 25.08
N ASP A 221 3.82 10.69 26.17
CA ASP A 221 3.87 11.84 27.10
C ASP A 221 4.02 11.58 28.60
N GLU A 222 3.98 10.34 29.11
CA GLU A 222 4.19 10.15 30.57
C GLU A 222 5.04 8.95 30.98
N PHE A 223 5.16 7.94 30.13
CA PHE A 223 6.05 6.80 30.34
C PHE A 223 6.54 6.30 28.99
N SER A 224 7.55 6.96 28.40
CA SER A 224 8.38 6.26 27.44
C SER A 224 9.05 5.13 28.21
N GLN A 225 8.44 3.93 28.22
CA GLN A 225 8.98 2.72 28.85
C GLN A 225 10.31 2.27 28.20
N PHE A 226 10.90 3.13 27.37
CA PHE A 226 12.17 2.99 26.72
C PHE A 226 13.32 3.51 27.60
N ASP A 227 13.98 2.60 28.32
CA ASP A 227 15.17 2.81 29.15
C ASP A 227 16.49 2.85 28.34
N GLY A 228 16.44 3.14 27.03
CA GLY A 228 17.62 3.32 26.17
C GLY A 228 17.99 2.12 25.29
N THR A 229 17.81 0.88 25.76
CA THR A 229 17.97 -0.34 24.94
C THR A 229 16.73 -1.23 25.02
N TRP A 230 16.37 -1.90 23.92
CA TRP A 230 15.23 -2.82 23.95
C TRP A 230 15.40 -3.99 24.93
N ASN A 231 16.63 -4.38 25.24
CA ASN A 231 16.89 -5.42 26.22
C ASN A 231 16.55 -4.94 27.64
N ASP A 232 17.03 -3.75 28.03
CA ASP A 232 16.78 -3.20 29.37
C ASP A 232 15.29 -2.87 29.57
N THR A 233 14.59 -2.45 28.53
CA THR A 233 13.16 -2.12 28.60
C THR A 233 12.30 -3.34 28.87
N ILE A 234 12.47 -4.38 28.04
CA ILE A 234 11.68 -5.60 28.12
C ILE A 234 11.95 -6.28 29.46
N TRP A 235 13.23 -6.50 29.80
CA TRP A 235 13.57 -7.08 31.09
C TRP A 235 13.13 -6.20 32.27
N GLY A 236 13.27 -4.88 32.16
CA GLY A 236 12.85 -3.92 33.17
C GLY A 236 11.34 -3.91 33.41
N ILE A 237 10.52 -4.18 32.39
CA ILE A 237 9.07 -4.34 32.51
C ILE A 237 8.74 -5.67 33.21
N PHE A 238 9.25 -6.80 32.71
CA PHE A 238 8.86 -8.11 33.22
C PHE A 238 9.49 -8.48 34.57
N LEU A 239 10.62 -7.88 34.95
CA LEU A 239 11.24 -8.02 36.27
C LEU A 239 10.61 -7.11 37.33
N ASN A 240 10.10 -5.95 36.95
CA ASN A 240 9.54 -4.98 37.89
C ASN A 240 8.01 -4.98 37.85
N PHE A 241 7.41 -5.57 38.88
CA PHE A 241 5.97 -5.70 39.03
C PHE A 241 5.21 -4.37 38.86
N THR A 242 5.73 -3.24 39.36
CA THR A 242 5.01 -1.97 39.26
C THR A 242 4.95 -1.43 37.84
N ARG A 243 5.97 -1.74 37.01
CA ARG A 243 5.98 -1.37 35.59
C ARG A 243 5.08 -2.30 34.78
N ALA A 244 5.12 -3.60 35.06
CA ALA A 244 4.21 -4.56 34.46
C ALA A 244 2.74 -4.27 34.77
N ALA A 245 2.41 -3.91 36.02
CA ALA A 245 1.05 -3.59 36.43
C ALA A 245 0.51 -2.28 35.81
N ASN A 246 1.39 -1.40 35.32
CA ASN A 246 1.01 -0.21 34.57
C ASN A 246 0.73 -0.50 33.09
N LEU A 247 1.01 -1.71 32.60
CA LEU A 247 0.54 -2.11 31.29
C LEU A 247 -0.98 -2.22 31.32
N ASN A 248 -1.63 -1.66 30.31
CA ASN A 248 -3.07 -1.79 30.11
C ASN A 248 -3.49 -3.25 29.77
N GLN A 249 -2.51 -4.08 29.41
CA GLN A 249 -2.62 -5.43 28.83
C GLN A 249 -1.55 -6.35 29.42
N ASN A 250 -1.72 -7.66 29.20
CA ASN A 250 -0.75 -8.66 29.67
C ASN A 250 0.55 -8.63 28.84
N CYS A 251 0.47 -8.07 27.64
CA CYS A 251 1.54 -8.03 26.67
C CYS A 251 2.11 -6.61 26.49
N PHE A 252 3.41 -6.56 26.19
CA PHE A 252 4.11 -5.36 25.77
C PHE A 252 4.37 -5.39 24.26
N TYR A 253 4.14 -4.25 23.60
CA TYR A 253 4.17 -4.10 22.15
C TYR A 253 5.17 -3.00 21.73
N PRO A 254 6.41 -3.34 21.35
CA PRO A 254 7.41 -2.37 20.90
C PRO A 254 6.95 -1.47 19.75
N CYS A 255 6.12 -1.99 18.85
CA CYS A 255 5.64 -1.25 17.68
C CYS A 255 4.68 -0.10 18.03
N PHE A 256 4.05 -0.10 19.21
CA PHE A 256 3.17 0.99 19.67
C PHE A 256 3.92 2.28 19.97
N ASN A 257 5.26 2.21 20.04
CA ASN A 257 6.13 3.37 20.11
C ASN A 257 6.35 4.06 18.74
N THR A 258 5.73 3.56 17.66
CA THR A 258 5.87 4.14 16.32
C THR A 258 4.69 5.04 15.97
N THR A 259 4.96 6.12 15.25
CA THR A 259 3.92 7.05 14.77
C THR A 259 4.03 7.22 13.25
N GLN A 260 2.91 7.51 12.61
CA GLN A 260 2.85 7.77 11.17
C GLN A 260 2.07 9.05 10.88
N ILE A 261 2.43 9.73 9.79
CA ILE A 261 1.72 10.92 9.34
C ILE A 261 0.30 10.56 8.91
N MET A 262 -0.65 11.46 9.14
CA MET A 262 -2.08 11.26 8.83
C MET A 262 -2.78 10.14 9.63
N ARG A 263 -2.07 9.45 10.53
CA ARG A 263 -2.64 8.42 11.40
C ARG A 263 -2.72 8.89 12.84
N ARG A 264 -3.76 8.42 13.53
CA ARG A 264 -3.88 8.63 14.97
C ARG A 264 -3.11 7.50 15.67
N PRO A 265 -2.30 7.78 16.71
CA PRO A 265 -1.57 6.73 17.42
C PRO A 265 -2.46 5.58 17.93
N ASN A 266 -3.69 5.89 18.32
CA ASN A 266 -4.68 4.91 18.79
C ASN A 266 -5.33 4.06 17.68
N SER A 267 -5.02 4.30 16.40
CA SER A 267 -5.49 3.48 15.28
C SER A 267 -4.51 2.38 14.90
N LEU A 268 -3.33 2.33 15.53
CA LEU A 268 -2.37 1.26 15.34
C LEU A 268 -2.87 -0.03 15.98
N VAL A 269 -2.80 -1.11 15.23
CA VAL A 269 -3.31 -2.42 15.61
C VAL A 269 -2.17 -3.43 15.61
N ALA A 270 -2.11 -4.25 16.67
CA ALA A 270 -1.36 -5.49 16.74
C ALA A 270 -2.29 -6.68 16.46
N ASP A 271 -1.93 -7.51 15.49
CA ASP A 271 -2.69 -8.69 15.07
C ASP A 271 -1.80 -9.94 15.04
N LEU A 272 -2.29 -11.04 15.63
CA LEU A 272 -1.65 -12.35 15.63
C LEU A 272 -2.09 -13.26 14.49
N GLN A 273 -3.20 -12.96 13.83
CA GLN A 273 -3.69 -13.78 12.72
C GLN A 273 -2.86 -13.64 11.44
N SER A 274 -1.72 -12.93 11.52
CA SER A 274 -0.79 -12.79 10.41
C SER A 274 -0.07 -14.08 9.98
N ASN A 275 -0.30 -15.22 10.65
CA ASN A 275 0.10 -16.54 10.11
C ASN A 275 -0.53 -16.89 8.77
N LYS A 276 -1.55 -16.13 8.37
CA LYS A 276 -2.18 -16.26 7.06
C LYS A 276 -1.67 -15.25 6.04
N SER A 277 -0.82 -14.30 6.45
CA SER A 277 -0.31 -13.28 5.53
C SER A 277 0.97 -13.79 4.85
N PRO A 278 1.00 -13.88 3.51
CA PRO A 278 2.22 -14.31 2.80
C PRO A 278 3.40 -13.35 2.96
N ARG A 279 3.12 -12.09 3.31
CA ARG A 279 4.13 -11.05 3.57
C ARG A 279 5.03 -11.40 4.76
N LEU A 280 4.46 -12.07 5.75
CA LEU A 280 5.16 -12.44 6.97
C LEU A 280 5.92 -13.77 6.84
N SER A 281 5.45 -14.69 6.00
CA SER A 281 6.08 -16.01 5.85
C SER A 281 7.52 -15.92 5.33
N SER A 282 7.79 -15.03 4.36
CA SER A 282 9.16 -14.82 3.87
C SER A 282 10.11 -14.31 4.96
N GLN A 283 9.62 -13.43 5.82
CA GLN A 283 10.41 -12.84 6.90
C GLN A 283 10.69 -13.85 8.02
N ILE A 284 9.72 -14.73 8.31
CA ILE A 284 9.87 -15.85 9.24
C ILE A 284 10.97 -16.80 8.76
N LEU A 285 11.00 -17.09 7.45
CA LEU A 285 12.04 -17.93 6.83
C LEU A 285 13.43 -17.29 6.92
N ASP A 286 13.54 -15.99 6.61
CA ASP A 286 14.79 -15.25 6.70
C ASP A 286 15.31 -15.16 8.15
N ALA A 287 14.40 -15.12 9.13
CA ALA A 287 14.72 -15.16 10.55
C ALA A 287 15.08 -16.56 11.09
N GLY A 288 15.03 -17.60 10.25
CA GLY A 288 15.34 -18.98 10.64
C GLY A 288 14.30 -19.61 11.57
N ILE A 289 13.08 -19.07 11.62
CA ILE A 289 11.97 -19.59 12.42
C ILE A 289 11.20 -20.62 11.58
N ALA A 290 10.87 -21.77 12.16
CA ALA A 290 10.13 -22.81 11.44
C ALA A 290 8.71 -22.33 11.08
N GLU A 291 8.33 -22.42 9.80
CA GLU A 291 7.02 -21.98 9.32
C GLU A 291 5.88 -22.79 9.95
N PRO A 292 4.76 -22.15 10.36
CA PRO A 292 3.51 -22.85 10.55
C PRO A 292 2.99 -23.36 9.20
N THR A 293 2.61 -24.63 9.14
CA THR A 293 2.27 -25.40 7.93
C THR A 293 1.15 -24.75 7.08
N THR A 294 1.50 -23.89 6.14
CA THR A 294 0.59 -23.48 5.05
C THR A 294 1.37 -23.27 3.76
N ASN A 295 0.85 -23.81 2.65
CA ASN A 295 1.47 -23.71 1.33
C ASN A 295 1.25 -22.30 0.76
N ILE A 296 2.15 -21.36 1.06
CA ILE A 296 2.07 -19.99 0.57
C ILE A 296 3.09 -19.77 -0.56
N TRP A 297 2.75 -20.27 -1.75
CA TRP A 297 3.45 -19.93 -2.99
C TRP A 297 2.57 -18.97 -3.79
N ARG A 298 2.81 -17.65 -3.76
CA ARG A 298 2.31 -16.73 -4.83
C ARG A 298 2.60 -15.23 -4.77
N GLU A 299 3.35 -14.65 -3.83
CA GLU A 299 3.51 -13.18 -3.81
C GLU A 299 4.72 -12.64 -4.59
N ALA A 300 5.86 -13.33 -4.59
CA ALA A 300 7.02 -12.89 -5.38
C ALA A 300 6.70 -12.86 -6.89
N ASP A 301 6.01 -13.89 -7.40
CA ASP A 301 5.54 -13.93 -8.78
C ASP A 301 4.49 -12.84 -9.07
N LEU A 302 3.65 -12.51 -8.09
CA LEU A 302 2.65 -11.45 -8.20
C LEU A 302 3.30 -10.05 -8.24
N ALA A 303 4.35 -9.84 -7.44
CA ALA A 303 5.13 -8.60 -7.43
C ALA A 303 5.80 -8.35 -8.79
N VAL A 304 6.47 -9.37 -9.34
CA VAL A 304 7.08 -9.30 -10.69
C VAL A 304 6.00 -9.05 -11.75
N GLY A 305 4.84 -9.74 -11.64
CA GLY A 305 3.68 -9.50 -12.50
C GLY A 305 3.15 -8.06 -12.43
N MET A 306 3.15 -7.46 -11.24
CA MET A 306 2.69 -6.08 -11.05
C MET A 306 3.67 -5.08 -11.67
N TYR A 307 4.98 -5.21 -11.41
CA TYR A 307 5.98 -4.33 -12.01
C TYR A 307 5.98 -4.39 -13.55
N THR A 308 5.87 -5.60 -14.11
CA THR A 308 5.80 -5.77 -15.57
C THR A 308 4.54 -5.14 -16.15
N ALA A 309 3.38 -5.30 -15.51
CA ALA A 309 2.15 -4.62 -15.91
C ALA A 309 2.30 -3.09 -15.85
N LEU A 310 2.94 -2.54 -14.81
CA LEU A 310 3.15 -1.10 -14.67
C LEU A 310 4.07 -0.52 -15.77
N ILE A 311 5.14 -1.25 -16.12
CA ILE A 311 6.04 -0.84 -17.21
C ILE A 311 5.30 -0.86 -18.56
N ILE A 312 4.55 -1.92 -18.86
CA ILE A 312 3.79 -2.02 -20.10
C ILE A 312 2.76 -0.88 -20.20
N THR A 313 2.07 -0.59 -19.11
CA THR A 313 1.01 0.41 -19.08
C THR A 313 1.53 1.83 -19.17
N THR A 314 2.66 2.15 -18.53
CA THR A 314 3.36 3.44 -18.71
C THR A 314 3.82 3.65 -20.15
N VAL A 315 4.35 2.62 -20.81
CA VAL A 315 4.73 2.70 -22.24
C VAL A 315 3.51 2.98 -23.12
N ILE A 316 2.39 2.28 -22.90
CA ILE A 316 1.13 2.51 -23.63
C ILE A 316 0.64 3.95 -23.40
N MET A 317 0.69 4.45 -22.17
CA MET A 317 0.23 5.81 -21.87
C MET A 317 1.11 6.89 -22.46
N LEU A 318 2.44 6.73 -22.42
CA LEU A 318 3.37 7.64 -23.08
C LEU A 318 3.12 7.68 -24.60
N PHE A 319 2.88 6.51 -25.21
CA PHE A 319 2.51 6.42 -26.62
C PHE A 319 1.22 7.20 -26.88
N LEU A 320 0.13 6.93 -26.14
CA LEU A 320 -1.15 7.64 -26.30
C LEU A 320 -1.01 9.16 -26.07
N LEU A 321 -0.22 9.59 -25.09
CA LEU A 321 0.07 10.98 -24.81
C LEU A 321 0.80 11.66 -25.98
N LEU A 322 1.80 10.99 -26.57
CA LEU A 322 2.49 11.46 -27.77
C LEU A 322 1.53 11.62 -28.94
N PHE A 323 0.57 10.71 -29.15
CA PHE A 323 -0.47 10.88 -30.18
C PHE A 323 -1.38 12.09 -29.94
N VAL A 324 -1.69 12.40 -28.67
CA VAL A 324 -2.52 13.56 -28.32
C VAL A 324 -1.77 14.89 -28.49
N LEU A 325 -0.47 14.92 -28.20
CA LEU A 325 0.36 16.14 -28.21
C LEU A 325 0.96 16.46 -29.58
N THR A 326 1.23 15.46 -30.42
CA THR A 326 1.85 15.65 -31.74
C THR A 326 0.84 16.05 -32.82
N PRO A 327 1.30 16.71 -33.92
CA PRO A 327 0.45 17.07 -35.06
C PRO A 327 -0.15 15.88 -35.83
N LEU A 328 0.18 14.63 -35.45
CA LEU A 328 -0.49 13.40 -35.90
C LEU A 328 -2.00 13.39 -35.56
N ARG A 329 -2.47 14.35 -34.74
CA ARG A 329 -3.88 14.70 -34.50
C ARG A 329 -4.77 14.78 -35.75
N LYS A 330 -4.21 15.08 -36.93
CA LYS A 330 -4.98 15.12 -38.20
C LYS A 330 -5.35 13.73 -38.74
N ILE A 331 -4.64 12.68 -38.31
CA ILE A 331 -4.83 11.30 -38.77
C ILE A 331 -6.06 10.66 -38.08
N THR A 332 -6.46 11.14 -36.90
CA THR A 332 -7.63 10.66 -36.14
C THR A 332 -8.83 11.60 -36.27
N ARG A 333 -9.22 11.95 -37.51
CA ARG A 333 -10.45 12.72 -37.76
C ARG A 333 -11.75 11.95 -37.48
N VAL A 334 -11.69 10.65 -37.24
CA VAL A 334 -12.87 9.81 -37.04
C VAL A 334 -12.99 9.41 -35.56
N PRO A 335 -14.14 9.62 -34.91
CA PRO A 335 -14.37 9.13 -33.55
C PRO A 335 -14.37 7.59 -33.53
N ILE A 336 -13.60 7.00 -32.60
CA ILE A 336 -13.52 5.54 -32.36
C ILE A 336 -14.89 4.95 -31.95
N ALA A 337 -15.87 5.79 -31.61
CA ALA A 337 -17.25 5.42 -31.29
C ALA A 337 -18.03 4.75 -32.44
N LYS A 338 -17.51 4.71 -33.67
CA LYS A 338 -18.13 3.97 -34.80
C LYS A 338 -17.12 3.04 -35.49
N PRO A 339 -16.78 1.89 -34.88
CA PRO A 339 -15.74 0.99 -35.41
C PRO A 339 -16.07 0.41 -36.79
N LYS A 340 -17.37 0.22 -37.10
CA LYS A 340 -17.84 -0.31 -38.40
C LYS A 340 -17.61 0.66 -39.56
N GLU A 341 -17.75 1.97 -39.36
CA GLU A 341 -17.46 2.96 -40.40
C GLU A 341 -15.94 3.13 -40.59
N LEU A 342 -15.15 2.97 -39.51
CA LEU A 342 -13.70 3.11 -39.56
C LEU A 342 -13.00 1.98 -40.33
N LEU A 343 -13.38 0.72 -40.08
CA LEU A 343 -12.66 -0.44 -40.59
C LEU A 343 -12.90 -0.72 -42.08
N TRP A 344 -14.05 -0.31 -42.62
CA TRP A 344 -14.49 -0.72 -43.97
C TRP A 344 -14.58 0.42 -44.98
N SER A 345 -15.04 1.62 -44.62
CA SER A 345 -15.23 2.70 -45.61
C SER A 345 -14.07 3.70 -45.66
N ALA A 346 -13.45 4.03 -44.52
CA ALA A 346 -12.48 5.14 -44.45
C ALA A 346 -11.00 4.73 -44.63
N ARG A 347 -10.68 3.42 -44.72
CA ARG A 347 -9.28 2.94 -44.66
C ARG A 347 -8.37 3.50 -45.75
N LYS A 348 -8.88 3.56 -47.00
CA LYS A 348 -8.07 3.99 -48.17
C LYS A 348 -7.85 5.50 -48.18
N GLU A 349 -8.86 6.27 -47.76
CA GLU A 349 -8.77 7.72 -47.65
C GLU A 349 -7.84 8.15 -46.51
N LEU A 350 -7.88 7.45 -45.37
CA LEU A 350 -6.95 7.68 -44.26
C LEU A 350 -5.50 7.41 -44.66
N LEU A 351 -5.24 6.30 -45.36
CA LEU A 351 -3.90 5.97 -45.89
C LEU A 351 -3.40 7.00 -46.91
N HIS A 352 -4.27 7.48 -47.80
CA HIS A 352 -3.91 8.51 -48.79
C HIS A 352 -3.71 9.90 -48.18
N ALA A 353 -4.47 10.25 -47.13
CA ALA A 353 -4.25 11.49 -46.37
C ALA A 353 -2.92 11.43 -45.62
N MET A 354 -2.60 10.28 -45.01
CA MET A 354 -1.35 10.04 -44.29
C MET A 354 -0.12 10.14 -45.21
N TRP A 355 -0.20 9.54 -46.41
CA TRP A 355 0.89 9.60 -47.39
C TRP A 355 1.17 11.03 -47.88
N ARG A 356 0.10 11.81 -48.10
CA ARG A 356 0.23 13.23 -48.50
C ARG A 356 0.84 14.10 -47.41
N ASP A 357 0.40 13.94 -46.16
CA ASP A 357 0.94 14.73 -45.05
C ASP A 357 2.43 14.44 -44.81
N PHE A 358 2.86 13.17 -44.93
CA PHE A 358 4.28 12.82 -44.87
C PHE A 358 5.10 13.46 -46.01
N SER A 359 4.60 13.38 -47.25
CA SER A 359 5.30 13.99 -48.39
C SER A 359 5.45 15.51 -48.24
N HIS A 360 4.44 16.19 -47.68
CA HIS A 360 4.42 17.64 -47.52
C HIS A 360 5.39 18.10 -46.41
N GLU A 361 5.59 17.31 -45.36
CA GLU A 361 6.58 17.64 -44.31
C GLU A 361 8.02 17.49 -44.82
N TYR A 362 8.29 16.46 -45.63
CA TYR A 362 9.59 16.29 -46.29
C TYR A 362 9.89 17.44 -47.26
N GLU A 363 8.90 17.88 -48.03
CA GLU A 363 9.07 18.97 -48.99
C GLU A 363 9.33 20.32 -48.29
N VAL A 364 8.65 20.59 -47.17
CA VAL A 364 8.87 21.81 -46.36
C VAL A 364 10.26 21.80 -45.71
N LYS A 365 10.70 20.66 -45.16
CA LYS A 365 12.07 20.52 -44.62
C LYS A 365 13.14 20.68 -45.71
N ALA A 366 12.89 20.15 -46.90
CA ALA A 366 13.79 20.31 -48.04
C ALA A 366 13.89 21.78 -48.50
N LYS A 367 12.76 22.50 -48.58
CA LYS A 367 12.74 23.93 -48.92
C LYS A 367 13.41 24.81 -47.86
N LEU A 368 13.24 24.49 -46.57
CA LEU A 368 13.91 25.19 -45.47
C LEU A 368 15.43 24.95 -45.51
N LYS A 369 15.86 23.72 -45.81
CA LYS A 369 17.28 23.38 -45.97
C LYS A 369 17.90 24.12 -47.16
N ALA A 370 17.25 24.11 -48.32
CA ALA A 370 17.70 24.83 -49.51
C ALA A 370 17.73 26.36 -49.29
N ALA A 371 16.78 26.91 -48.54
CA ALA A 371 16.77 28.33 -48.20
C ALA A 371 17.86 28.72 -47.17
N ALA A 372 18.27 27.79 -46.31
CA ALA A 372 19.38 27.99 -45.38
C ALA A 372 20.75 27.94 -46.10
N GLU A 373 20.92 27.00 -47.04
CA GLU A 373 22.11 26.89 -47.91
C GLU A 373 22.25 28.13 -48.81
N ALA A 374 21.14 28.62 -49.40
CA ALA A 374 21.15 29.83 -50.23
C ALA A 374 21.47 31.14 -49.45
N LYS A 375 21.35 31.12 -48.13
CA LYS A 375 21.67 32.25 -47.24
C LYS A 375 23.05 32.11 -46.55
N GLY A 376 23.81 31.05 -46.83
CA GLY A 376 25.15 30.83 -46.27
C GLY A 376 25.18 30.64 -44.76
N LEU A 377 24.08 30.16 -44.17
CA LEU A 377 23.93 29.93 -42.73
C LEU A 377 24.32 28.50 -42.29
N ILE A 378 24.68 27.63 -43.25
CA ILE A 378 25.23 26.29 -43.08
C ILE A 378 26.32 26.08 -44.12
#